data_AF-A0A5N4BWW1-F1
#
_entry.id   AF-A0A5N4BWW1-F1
#
_cell.length_a   1.000
_cell.length_b   1.000
_cell.length_c   1.000
_cell.angle_alpha   90.00
_cell.angle_beta   90.00
_cell.angle_gamma   90.00
#
_symmetry.space_group_name_H-M   'P 1'
#
loop_
_entity.id
_entity.type
_entity.pdbx_description
1 polymer ?
#
loop_
_entity_poly.entity_id
_entity_poly.type
_entity_poly.pdbx_seq_one_letter_code
_entity_poly.pdbx_strand_id
1 'polypeptide(L)'
;MDHHGVLFLCLCLVTSQSRTVEASEETLLWMKRMETATRSRSLTSFAELIHGLECRLLNASFGGHNLTLQTNTIQTLAFKLGCDFTGLSLSSAALGRVPQVRGGWGWGVASASTPEILHGFKAQPVFGCLQAPAQHAMQFPAELTRDACRTHQRELRLICIYFSTTHFFQDGPSRVGAGPFLRASQKDINSSLLNNYVLGAQLGHGHVHNLSEPVNISFWHNQSLEGYMVTCVFWKEGASKQHWGVWSPEGCRTEQPSPSQVLCRCTHLTYFAVLMQLSPAPVPAELLAPLTYISLVGCSISIVASLLTVLLHFYARRQSDSITRIHMNLHASVLFLNVAFLLSPVLAMPPVPGSACTALAAILHYSLLSCLTWMAIEGFNLYLLLGRVYNVYIRRYVLKLCAVGWGVPASLVLLLVAVKSSVYGPYVIPLSNSQGNSTGFQNMSM
;
A
#
# COMPACT_ATOMS: atom_id res chain seq x y z
N MET A 1 15.35 -58.98 28.55
CA MET A 1 14.89 -57.70 27.94
C MET A 1 14.31 -56.89 29.07
N ASP A 2 15.08 -55.92 29.54
CA ASP A 2 14.99 -55.43 30.91
C ASP A 2 13.84 -54.42 31.07
N HIS A 3 12.93 -54.72 32.01
CA HIS A 3 11.80 -53.87 32.38
C HIS A 3 12.21 -52.41 32.72
N HIS A 4 13.45 -52.21 33.20
CA HIS A 4 14.01 -50.90 33.48
C HIS A 4 14.28 -50.06 32.22
N GLY A 5 14.67 -50.69 31.09
CA GLY A 5 14.91 -50.00 29.83
C GLY A 5 13.62 -49.45 29.21
N VAL A 6 12.52 -50.19 29.33
CA VAL A 6 11.19 -49.78 28.84
C VAL A 6 10.65 -48.61 29.67
N LEU A 7 10.81 -48.65 31.00
CA LEU A 7 10.35 -47.57 31.88
C LEU A 7 11.12 -46.26 31.64
N PHE A 8 12.43 -46.35 31.42
CA PHE A 8 13.26 -45.19 31.09
C PHE A 8 12.90 -44.59 29.72
N LEU A 9 12.66 -45.43 28.72
CA LEU A 9 12.16 -44.99 27.41
C LEU A 9 10.80 -44.30 27.51
N CYS A 10 9.86 -44.83 28.31
CA CYS A 10 8.56 -44.20 28.54
C CYS A 10 8.67 -42.84 29.23
N LEU A 11 9.51 -42.71 30.27
CA LEU A 11 9.71 -41.43 30.96
C LEU A 11 10.39 -40.39 30.05
N CYS A 12 11.34 -40.80 29.22
CA CYS A 12 11.97 -39.94 28.22
C CYS A 12 10.98 -39.50 27.12
N LEU A 13 10.07 -40.36 26.69
CA LEU A 13 9.03 -40.02 25.71
C LEU A 13 7.99 -39.05 26.30
N VAL A 14 7.56 -39.27 27.55
CA VAL A 14 6.60 -38.39 28.24
C VAL A 14 7.20 -37.00 28.49
N THR A 15 8.46 -36.93 28.92
CA THR A 15 9.16 -35.66 29.13
C THR A 15 9.42 -34.91 27.82
N SER A 16 9.74 -35.63 26.74
CA SER A 16 9.89 -35.06 25.39
C SER A 16 8.55 -34.52 24.85
N GLN A 17 7.48 -35.31 24.98
CA GLN A 17 6.16 -34.92 24.50
C GLN A 17 5.60 -33.71 25.27
N SER A 18 5.76 -33.70 26.60
CA SER A 18 5.40 -32.55 27.44
C SER A 18 6.10 -31.25 27.01
N ARG A 19 7.40 -31.33 26.71
CA ARG A 19 8.21 -30.18 26.27
C ARG A 19 7.77 -29.63 24.91
N THR A 20 7.35 -30.50 23.98
CA THR A 20 6.85 -30.08 22.66
C THR A 20 5.49 -29.38 22.74
N VAL A 21 4.61 -29.86 23.62
CA VAL A 21 3.28 -29.26 23.85
C VAL A 21 3.45 -27.87 24.47
N GLU A 22 4.29 -27.74 25.49
CA GLU A 22 4.55 -26.48 26.20
C GLU A 22 5.10 -25.38 25.28
N ALA A 23 6.09 -25.70 24.43
CA ALA A 23 6.65 -24.75 23.47
C ALA A 23 5.63 -24.27 22.40
N SER A 24 4.73 -25.16 21.98
CA SER A 24 3.66 -24.82 21.03
C SER A 24 2.59 -23.91 21.66
N GLU A 25 2.28 -24.12 22.94
CA GLU A 25 1.33 -23.30 23.69
C GLU A 25 1.89 -21.91 24.00
N GLU A 26 3.17 -21.79 24.36
CA GLU A 26 3.82 -20.49 24.55
C GLU A 26 3.80 -19.65 23.27
N THR A 27 4.06 -20.27 22.12
CA THR A 27 4.07 -19.60 20.81
C THR A 27 2.66 -19.15 20.44
N LEU A 28 1.65 -20.00 20.67
CA LEU A 28 0.24 -19.63 20.48
C LEU A 28 -0.21 -18.50 21.41
N LEU A 29 0.24 -18.51 22.67
CA LEU A 29 0.00 -17.43 23.62
C LEU A 29 0.65 -16.11 23.17
N TRP A 30 1.87 -16.18 22.62
CA TRP A 30 2.55 -15.02 22.03
C TRP A 30 1.74 -14.44 20.87
N MET A 31 1.23 -15.28 19.95
CA MET A 31 0.36 -14.85 18.85
C MET A 31 -0.89 -14.13 19.38
N LYS A 32 -1.56 -14.69 20.40
CA LYS A 32 -2.72 -14.03 21.05
C LYS A 32 -2.34 -12.69 21.69
N ARG A 33 -1.17 -12.58 22.32
CA ARG A 33 -0.67 -11.31 22.89
C ARG A 33 -0.44 -10.26 21.81
N MET A 34 0.14 -10.64 20.67
CA MET A 34 0.31 -9.73 19.53
C MET A 34 -1.04 -9.19 19.04
N GLU A 35 -2.07 -10.04 18.94
CA GLU A 35 -3.43 -9.60 18.59
C GLU A 35 -4.02 -8.62 19.61
N THR A 36 -3.76 -8.80 20.91
CA THR A 36 -4.22 -7.84 21.94
C THR A 36 -3.41 -6.55 21.98
N ALA A 37 -2.10 -6.62 21.69
CA ALA A 37 -1.19 -5.49 21.69
C ALA A 37 -1.50 -4.49 20.57
N THR A 38 -2.11 -4.93 19.46
CA THR A 38 -2.61 -4.00 18.44
C THR A 38 -3.79 -3.15 18.93
N ARG A 39 -4.53 -3.60 19.96
CA ARG A 39 -5.69 -2.90 20.53
C ARG A 39 -5.31 -1.88 21.59
N SER A 40 -4.23 -2.13 22.36
CA SER A 40 -3.65 -1.15 23.29
C SER A 40 -2.53 -0.40 22.57
N ARG A 41 -2.62 0.92 22.37
CA ARG A 41 -1.62 1.75 21.68
C ARG A 41 -0.24 1.82 22.38
N SER A 42 0.38 0.67 22.64
CA SER A 42 1.67 0.50 23.32
C SER A 42 2.81 0.62 22.32
N LEU A 43 3.88 1.31 22.74
CA LEU A 43 5.07 1.70 21.99
C LEU A 43 6.06 0.55 21.72
N THR A 44 5.59 -0.70 21.67
CA THR A 44 6.42 -1.83 21.19
C THR A 44 6.52 -1.76 19.67
N SER A 45 7.75 -1.80 19.14
CA SER A 45 7.97 -1.84 17.69
C SER A 45 7.35 -3.11 17.12
N PHE A 46 6.44 -3.01 16.14
CA PHE A 46 5.84 -4.19 15.50
C PHE A 46 6.90 -5.14 14.92
N ALA A 47 8.05 -4.59 14.50
CA ALA A 47 9.20 -5.37 14.07
C ALA A 47 9.71 -6.31 15.18
N GLU A 48 9.76 -5.87 16.44
CA GLU A 48 10.21 -6.71 17.56
C GLU A 48 9.22 -7.86 17.84
N LEU A 49 7.92 -7.60 17.69
CA LEU A 49 6.90 -8.63 17.86
C LEU A 49 7.01 -9.71 16.79
N ILE A 50 7.21 -9.30 15.53
CA ILE A 50 7.39 -10.20 14.39
C ILE A 50 8.69 -10.99 14.51
N HIS A 51 9.83 -10.34 14.72
CA HIS A 51 11.12 -11.02 14.95
C HIS A 51 11.07 -11.96 16.16
N GLY A 52 10.38 -11.57 17.22
CA GLY A 52 10.14 -12.42 18.39
C GLY A 52 9.33 -13.67 18.05
N LEU A 53 8.31 -13.56 17.19
CA LEU A 53 7.55 -14.71 16.70
C LEU A 53 8.41 -15.62 15.81
N GLU A 54 9.15 -15.06 14.85
CA GLU A 54 10.05 -15.81 13.97
C GLU A 54 11.08 -16.62 14.78
N CYS A 55 11.73 -15.97 15.74
CA CYS A 55 12.72 -16.61 16.61
C CYS A 55 12.12 -17.77 17.42
N ARG A 56 10.89 -17.59 17.95
CA ARG A 56 10.17 -18.67 18.67
C ARG A 56 9.83 -19.83 17.74
N LEU A 57 9.35 -19.57 16.53
CA LEU A 57 9.01 -20.62 15.55
C LEU A 57 10.25 -21.39 15.09
N LEU A 58 11.36 -20.70 14.85
CA LEU A 58 12.63 -21.33 14.46
C LEU A 58 13.21 -22.19 15.59
N ASN A 59 13.04 -21.78 16.85
CA ASN A 59 13.54 -22.51 18.01
C ASN A 59 12.55 -23.53 18.60
N ALA A 60 11.32 -23.62 18.08
CA ALA A 60 10.31 -24.50 18.62
C ALA A 60 10.69 -25.99 18.47
N SER A 61 10.58 -26.76 19.56
CA SER A 61 10.71 -28.22 19.51
C SER A 61 9.36 -28.86 19.22
N PHE A 62 9.24 -29.60 18.11
CA PHE A 62 8.06 -30.40 17.80
C PHE A 62 8.48 -31.79 17.32
N GLY A 63 7.69 -32.80 17.72
CA GLY A 63 7.98 -34.23 17.44
C GLY A 63 7.70 -34.68 16.01
N GLY A 64 6.96 -33.89 15.21
CA GLY A 64 6.63 -34.18 13.81
C GLY A 64 7.53 -33.48 12.78
N HIS A 65 7.13 -33.59 11.50
CA HIS A 65 7.78 -32.90 10.37
C HIS A 65 7.31 -31.44 10.19
N ASN A 66 6.14 -31.12 10.73
CA ASN A 66 5.57 -29.78 10.70
C ASN A 66 4.91 -29.41 12.04
N LEU A 67 4.75 -28.11 12.25
CA LEU A 67 3.99 -27.51 13.32
C LEU A 67 3.09 -26.45 12.70
N THR A 68 1.79 -26.49 13.00
CA THR A 68 0.83 -25.49 12.56
C THR A 68 0.16 -24.86 13.77
N LEU A 69 0.17 -23.53 13.84
CA LEU A 69 -0.53 -22.75 14.86
C LEU A 69 -1.43 -21.75 14.17
N GLN A 70 -2.61 -21.52 14.71
CA GLN A 70 -3.60 -20.64 14.11
C GLN A 70 -4.36 -19.88 15.19
N THR A 71 -4.49 -18.57 14.99
CA THR A 71 -5.36 -17.68 15.74
C THR A 71 -6.44 -17.10 14.82
N ASN A 72 -7.13 -16.04 15.23
CA ASN A 72 -8.16 -15.41 14.41
C ASN A 72 -7.57 -14.64 13.23
N THR A 73 -6.38 -14.04 13.39
CA THR A 73 -5.76 -13.18 12.37
C THR A 73 -4.40 -13.64 11.87
N ILE A 74 -3.75 -14.56 12.59
CA ILE A 74 -2.40 -15.03 12.27
C ILE A 74 -2.41 -16.54 12.16
N GLN A 75 -1.80 -17.06 11.10
CA GLN A 75 -1.56 -18.49 10.92
C GLN A 75 -0.08 -18.72 10.66
N THR A 76 0.55 -19.63 11.41
CA THR A 76 1.98 -19.91 11.30
C THR A 76 2.21 -21.39 11.04
N LEU A 77 3.15 -21.68 10.16
CA LEU A 77 3.61 -23.03 9.87
C LEU A 77 5.12 -23.08 10.04
N ALA A 78 5.62 -24.15 10.64
CA ALA A 78 7.05 -24.44 10.70
C ALA A 78 7.29 -25.84 10.17
N PHE A 79 8.29 -26.00 9.30
CA PHE A 79 8.69 -27.25 8.67
C PHE A 79 10.15 -27.53 8.94
N LYS A 80 10.46 -28.80 9.19
CA LYS A 80 11.83 -29.30 9.16
C LYS A 80 12.16 -29.77 7.75
N LEU A 81 13.21 -29.22 7.16
CA LEU A 81 13.64 -29.51 5.80
C LEU A 81 15.01 -30.20 5.82
N GLY A 82 15.10 -31.29 5.05
CA GLY A 82 16.36 -31.96 4.72
C GLY A 82 17.05 -31.36 3.50
N CYS A 83 18.24 -31.86 3.21
CA CYS A 83 19.01 -31.47 2.02
C CYS A 83 18.57 -32.21 0.74
N ASP A 84 17.68 -33.19 0.87
CA ASP A 84 17.00 -33.93 -0.20
C ASP A 84 15.68 -33.26 -0.63
N PHE A 85 15.49 -31.99 -0.27
CA PHE A 85 14.29 -31.23 -0.57
C PHE A 85 14.02 -31.08 -2.08
N THR A 86 12.85 -31.52 -2.53
CA THR A 86 12.42 -31.47 -3.94
C THR A 86 11.42 -30.35 -4.24
N GLY A 87 11.12 -29.50 -3.25
CA GLY A 87 10.14 -28.42 -3.34
C GLY A 87 8.95 -28.62 -2.39
N LEU A 88 8.21 -27.53 -2.11
CA LEU A 88 7.04 -27.55 -1.22
C LEU A 88 5.94 -26.67 -1.79
N SER A 89 4.73 -27.20 -1.88
CA SER A 89 3.54 -26.44 -2.28
C SER A 89 2.56 -26.37 -1.12
N LEU A 90 2.31 -25.16 -0.62
CA LEU A 90 1.38 -24.87 0.47
C LEU A 90 0.13 -24.20 -0.10
N SER A 91 -1.04 -24.71 0.24
CA SER A 91 -2.32 -24.12 -0.16
C SER A 91 -3.25 -24.00 1.03
N SER A 92 -3.90 -22.85 1.16
CA SER A 92 -4.90 -22.58 2.21
C SER A 92 -6.04 -23.60 2.28
N ALA A 93 -6.43 -24.22 1.15
CA ALA A 93 -7.45 -25.28 1.12
C ALA A 93 -6.98 -26.62 1.73
N ALA A 94 -5.67 -26.89 1.69
CA ALA A 94 -5.07 -28.05 2.36
C ALA A 94 -4.86 -27.80 3.86
N LEU A 95 -4.66 -26.55 4.26
CA LEU A 95 -4.46 -26.15 5.66
C LEU A 95 -5.72 -26.26 6.52
N GLY A 96 -6.91 -26.13 5.94
CA GLY A 96 -8.19 -26.25 6.67
C GLY A 96 -8.57 -27.66 7.14
N ARG A 97 -7.75 -28.69 6.84
CA ARG A 97 -8.03 -30.10 7.17
C ARG A 97 -7.18 -30.70 8.30
N VAL A 98 -6.29 -29.95 8.93
CA VAL A 98 -5.43 -30.48 10.01
C VAL A 98 -6.18 -30.46 11.35
N PRO A 99 -6.33 -31.59 12.08
CA PRO A 99 -7.08 -31.61 13.33
C PRO A 99 -6.39 -30.76 14.40
N GLN A 100 -7.14 -29.85 15.00
CA GLN A 100 -6.73 -29.14 16.22
C GLN A 100 -6.58 -30.17 17.36
N VAL A 101 -5.42 -30.18 18.03
CA VAL A 101 -5.22 -30.96 19.26
C VAL A 101 -6.10 -30.36 20.35
N ARG A 102 -7.31 -30.90 20.50
CA ARG A 102 -8.18 -30.60 21.63
C ARG A 102 -7.78 -31.53 22.76
N GLY A 103 -7.16 -30.97 23.81
CA GLY A 103 -6.82 -31.71 25.02
C GLY A 103 -8.07 -32.37 25.61
N GLY A 104 -8.13 -33.69 25.50
CA GLY A 104 -9.18 -34.54 26.04
C GLY A 104 -8.66 -35.95 26.14
N TRP A 105 -8.34 -36.38 27.36
CA TRP A 105 -7.86 -37.73 27.65
C TRP A 105 -8.95 -38.75 27.33
N GLY A 106 -8.75 -39.52 26.26
CA GLY A 106 -9.62 -40.64 25.88
C GLY A 106 -8.75 -41.73 25.26
N TRP A 107 -8.63 -42.86 25.95
CA TRP A 107 -7.85 -44.01 25.51
C TRP A 107 -8.53 -44.67 24.30
N GLY A 108 -7.86 -44.68 23.16
CA GLY A 108 -8.29 -45.38 21.95
C GLY A 108 -7.06 -45.88 21.18
N VAL A 109 -6.85 -47.19 21.19
CA VAL A 109 -5.76 -47.88 20.50
C VAL A 109 -6.01 -47.80 18.99
N ALA A 110 -5.04 -47.29 18.21
CA ALA A 110 -5.01 -47.46 16.76
C ALA A 110 -3.58 -47.75 16.30
N SER A 111 -3.43 -48.92 15.67
CA SER A 111 -2.21 -49.55 15.19
C SER A 111 -1.54 -48.80 14.03
N ALA A 112 -0.21 -48.85 14.02
CA ALA A 112 0.66 -48.32 12.98
C ALA A 112 0.53 -49.07 11.65
N SER A 113 0.55 -48.34 10.54
CA SER A 113 0.92 -48.86 9.21
C SER A 113 1.75 -47.82 8.46
N THR A 114 2.95 -48.24 8.06
CA THR A 114 3.97 -47.58 7.23
C THR A 114 3.46 -47.13 5.86
N PRO A 115 4.01 -46.06 5.23
CA PRO A 115 3.71 -45.75 3.84
C PRO A 115 4.74 -46.39 2.90
N GLU A 116 4.25 -47.22 1.97
CA GLU A 116 4.99 -47.65 0.78
C GLU A 116 4.95 -46.56 -0.29
N ILE A 117 6.09 -46.41 -0.97
CA ILE A 117 6.29 -45.60 -2.17
C ILE A 117 5.66 -46.33 -3.36
N LEU A 118 4.81 -45.67 -4.17
CA LEU A 118 4.65 -46.09 -5.56
C LEU A 118 4.21 -44.98 -6.52
N HIS A 119 4.76 -45.11 -7.73
CA HIS A 119 4.65 -44.30 -8.93
C HIS A 119 3.23 -44.09 -9.47
N GLY A 120 3.13 -43.08 -10.33
CA GLY A 120 1.89 -42.46 -10.80
C GLY A 120 0.83 -43.36 -11.42
N PHE A 121 -0.42 -42.95 -11.23
CA PHE A 121 -1.51 -43.21 -12.16
C PHE A 121 -2.48 -42.03 -12.20
N LYS A 122 -2.92 -41.73 -13.42
CA LYS A 122 -3.90 -40.71 -13.80
C LYS A 122 -5.27 -41.13 -13.27
N ALA A 123 -5.89 -40.30 -12.43
CA ALA A 123 -7.29 -40.46 -12.03
C ALA A 123 -8.05 -39.15 -12.26
N GLN A 124 -8.98 -39.17 -13.22
CA GLN A 124 -10.09 -38.22 -13.26
C GLN A 124 -10.98 -38.47 -12.03
N PRO A 125 -11.44 -37.43 -11.31
CA PRO A 125 -12.44 -37.60 -10.27
C PRO A 125 -13.84 -37.39 -10.82
N VAL A 126 -14.70 -38.38 -10.63
CA VAL A 126 -16.16 -38.27 -10.79
C VAL A 126 -16.77 -38.12 -9.38
N PHE A 127 -17.52 -37.02 -9.22
CA PHE A 127 -18.39 -36.61 -8.10
C PHE A 127 -17.79 -36.38 -6.69
N GLY A 128 -17.58 -35.08 -6.38
CA GLY A 128 -18.36 -34.47 -5.30
C GLY A 128 -17.76 -34.36 -3.89
N CYS A 129 -16.60 -33.71 -3.75
CA CYS A 129 -16.32 -32.94 -2.53
C CYS A 129 -16.06 -31.50 -2.96
N LEU A 130 -16.97 -30.57 -2.64
CA LEU A 130 -16.74 -29.14 -2.79
C LEU A 130 -15.47 -28.78 -2.00
N GLN A 131 -14.32 -28.68 -2.68
CA GLN A 131 -13.12 -28.11 -2.09
C GLN A 131 -13.41 -26.63 -1.85
N ALA A 132 -13.30 -26.19 -0.59
CA ALA A 132 -13.29 -24.76 -0.29
C ALA A 132 -12.21 -24.10 -1.16
N PRO A 133 -12.51 -22.97 -1.83
CA PRO A 133 -11.55 -22.33 -2.72
C PRO A 133 -10.33 -21.88 -1.91
N ALA A 134 -9.13 -22.26 -2.37
CA ALA A 134 -7.89 -21.76 -1.80
C ALA A 134 -7.80 -20.25 -2.04
N GLN A 135 -7.60 -19.48 -0.98
CA GLN A 135 -7.48 -18.02 -1.06
C GLN A 135 -6.05 -17.59 -1.40
N HIS A 136 -5.07 -18.38 -0.98
CA HIS A 136 -3.66 -18.19 -1.31
C HIS A 136 -2.90 -19.51 -1.34
N ALA A 137 -1.75 -19.51 -2.02
CA ALA A 137 -0.80 -20.62 -2.09
C ALA A 137 0.63 -20.12 -2.27
N MET A 138 1.61 -20.84 -1.71
CA MET A 138 3.04 -20.60 -1.90
C MET A 138 3.70 -21.88 -2.42
N GLN A 139 4.55 -21.75 -3.44
CA GLN A 139 5.35 -22.85 -3.97
C GLN A 139 6.83 -22.48 -3.86
N PHE A 140 7.56 -23.28 -3.10
CA PHE A 140 8.98 -23.15 -2.87
C PHE A 140 9.76 -24.12 -3.77
N PRO A 141 10.78 -23.64 -4.50
CA PRO A 141 11.59 -24.46 -5.39
C PRO A 141 12.57 -25.34 -4.59
N ALA A 142 13.03 -26.44 -5.20
CA ALA A 142 14.01 -27.36 -4.60
C ALA A 142 15.36 -26.68 -4.29
N GLU A 143 15.71 -25.64 -5.06
CA GLU A 143 16.96 -24.88 -4.86
C GLU A 143 17.01 -24.15 -3.50
N LEU A 144 15.87 -23.96 -2.84
CA LEU A 144 15.77 -23.21 -1.59
C LEU A 144 16.73 -23.70 -0.49
N THR A 145 16.95 -25.01 -0.37
CA THR A 145 17.86 -25.58 0.65
C THR A 145 19.28 -25.79 0.16
N ARG A 146 19.53 -25.67 -1.15
CA ARG A 146 20.77 -26.09 -1.82
C ARG A 146 21.99 -25.35 -1.28
N ASP A 147 21.92 -24.01 -1.17
CA ASP A 147 23.06 -23.21 -0.72
C ASP A 147 23.30 -23.30 0.79
N ALA A 148 22.24 -23.41 1.58
CA ALA A 148 22.35 -23.60 3.02
C ALA A 148 22.94 -24.98 3.36
N CYS A 149 22.59 -26.02 2.61
CA CYS A 149 23.14 -27.37 2.76
C CYS A 149 24.60 -27.50 2.28
N ARG A 150 25.08 -26.63 1.38
CA ARG A 150 26.49 -26.57 0.97
C ARG A 150 27.41 -26.07 2.07
N THR A 151 26.93 -25.16 2.91
CA THR A 151 27.71 -24.52 3.98
C THR A 151 27.58 -25.26 5.31
N HIS A 152 26.40 -25.78 5.62
CA HIS A 152 26.14 -26.54 6.84
C HIS A 152 25.23 -27.74 6.60
N GLN A 153 25.69 -28.93 7.00
CA GLN A 153 24.91 -30.17 6.93
C GLN A 153 23.98 -30.29 8.16
N ARG A 154 23.03 -29.35 8.28
CA ARG A 154 22.05 -29.30 9.37
C ARG A 154 20.63 -29.34 8.83
N GLU A 155 19.71 -29.84 9.66
CA GLU A 155 18.27 -29.74 9.43
C GLU A 155 17.86 -28.26 9.37
N LEU A 156 17.31 -27.84 8.22
CA LEU A 156 16.87 -26.47 8.00
C LEU A 156 15.44 -26.30 8.47
N ARG A 157 15.06 -25.08 8.83
CA ARG A 157 13.72 -24.78 9.31
C ARG A 157 13.09 -23.73 8.42
N LEU A 158 12.03 -24.09 7.73
CA LEU A 158 11.22 -23.15 6.96
C LEU A 158 10.02 -22.75 7.79
N ILE A 159 9.86 -21.46 8.02
CA ILE A 159 8.67 -20.91 8.66
C ILE A 159 7.86 -20.12 7.64
N CYS A 160 6.55 -20.22 7.72
CA CYS A 160 5.60 -19.46 6.92
C CYS A 160 4.61 -18.78 7.88
N ILE A 161 4.40 -17.48 7.71
CA ILE A 161 3.52 -16.70 8.56
C ILE A 161 2.51 -15.99 7.67
N TYR A 162 1.23 -16.22 7.91
CA TYR A 162 0.14 -15.59 7.20
C TYR A 162 -0.60 -14.64 8.14
N PHE A 163 -0.73 -13.39 7.70
CA PHE A 163 -1.55 -12.39 8.36
C PHE A 163 -2.78 -12.09 7.49
N SER A 164 -3.97 -12.19 8.09
CA SER A 164 -5.22 -11.71 7.48
C SER A 164 -5.50 -10.23 7.82
N THR A 165 -4.46 -9.48 8.22
CA THR A 165 -4.53 -8.08 8.61
C THR A 165 -3.25 -7.33 8.23
N THR A 166 -3.38 -6.02 7.99
CA THR A 166 -2.31 -5.12 7.58
C THR A 166 -1.80 -4.23 8.72
N HIS A 167 -2.34 -4.38 9.94
CA HIS A 167 -1.99 -3.52 11.08
C HIS A 167 -0.51 -3.49 11.44
N PHE A 168 0.20 -4.59 11.21
CA PHE A 168 1.63 -4.69 11.49
C PHE A 168 2.50 -4.02 10.40
N PHE A 169 1.93 -3.81 9.21
CA PHE A 169 2.61 -3.36 7.99
C PHE A 169 2.01 -2.06 7.47
N GLN A 170 1.86 -1.08 8.36
CA GLN A 170 1.32 0.23 8.02
C GLN A 170 2.42 1.16 7.53
N ASP A 171 2.31 1.59 6.28
CA ASP A 171 2.84 2.89 5.84
C ASP A 171 1.86 3.96 6.35
N GLY A 172 2.16 4.59 7.49
CA GLY A 172 1.29 5.62 8.07
C GLY A 172 1.56 7.02 7.49
N PRO A 173 0.59 7.95 7.49
CA PRO A 173 0.90 9.35 7.32
C PRO A 173 1.71 9.81 8.53
N SER A 174 2.83 10.53 8.30
CA SER A 174 3.72 11.07 9.33
C SER A 174 2.95 11.66 10.50
N ARG A 175 2.82 10.92 11.61
CA ARG A 175 2.30 11.43 12.88
C ARG A 175 3.45 12.05 13.65
N VAL A 176 3.86 13.24 13.23
CA VAL A 176 4.58 14.18 14.08
C VAL A 176 3.81 15.51 14.04
N GLY A 177 2.99 15.73 15.07
CA GLY A 177 2.64 17.08 15.52
C GLY A 177 1.61 17.91 14.73
N ALA A 178 0.57 17.33 14.11
CA ALA A 178 -0.53 18.13 13.54
C ALA A 178 -1.86 17.80 14.24
N GLY A 179 -2.53 18.85 14.75
CA GLY A 179 -3.85 18.76 15.40
C GLY A 179 -4.95 18.22 14.47
N PRO A 180 -6.20 18.10 14.96
CA PRO A 180 -7.27 17.30 14.35
C PRO A 180 -7.78 17.78 12.96
N PHE A 181 -7.20 18.84 12.38
CA PHE A 181 -7.80 19.58 11.28
C PHE A 181 -7.14 19.40 9.89
N LEU A 182 -6.00 18.70 9.78
CA LEU A 182 -5.37 18.44 8.48
C LEU A 182 -5.39 16.94 8.17
N ARG A 183 -6.50 16.46 7.59
CA ARG A 183 -6.66 15.08 7.13
C ARG A 183 -5.88 14.82 5.84
N ALA A 184 -5.19 13.68 5.86
CA ALA A 184 -4.77 12.82 4.75
C ALA A 184 -3.92 13.44 3.62
N SER A 185 -2.65 13.06 3.62
CA SER A 185 -1.79 13.05 2.43
C SER A 185 -2.46 12.20 1.33
N GLN A 186 -2.78 12.82 0.20
CA GLN A 186 -3.43 12.21 -0.97
C GLN A 186 -2.73 10.94 -1.51
N LYS A 187 -1.42 10.76 -1.22
CA LYS A 187 -0.64 9.61 -1.68
C LYS A 187 -1.12 8.27 -1.10
N ASP A 188 -1.77 8.29 0.07
CA ASP A 188 -2.14 7.08 0.82
C ASP A 188 -3.61 6.68 0.63
N ILE A 189 -4.40 7.47 -0.13
CA ILE A 189 -5.85 7.22 -0.32
C ILE A 189 -6.11 6.19 -1.44
N ASN A 190 -5.14 5.98 -2.34
CA ASN A 190 -5.35 5.23 -3.59
C ASN A 190 -4.63 3.87 -3.65
N SER A 191 -3.90 3.49 -2.60
CA SER A 191 -3.18 2.22 -2.52
C SER A 191 -3.75 1.33 -1.42
N SER A 192 -4.35 0.21 -1.80
CA SER A 192 -4.89 -0.80 -0.89
C SER A 192 -4.19 -2.14 -1.11
N LEU A 193 -4.15 -3.00 -0.08
CA LEU A 193 -3.64 -4.36 -0.22
C LEU A 193 -4.78 -5.31 -0.58
N LEU A 194 -4.56 -6.17 -1.57
CA LEU A 194 -5.55 -7.14 -2.02
C LEU A 194 -5.92 -8.08 -0.86
N ASN A 195 -7.21 -8.11 -0.51
CA ASN A 195 -7.77 -8.87 0.61
C ASN A 195 -7.12 -8.61 1.99
N ASN A 196 -6.28 -7.57 2.14
CA ASN A 196 -5.50 -7.30 3.35
C ASN A 196 -4.58 -8.46 3.79
N TYR A 197 -4.10 -9.27 2.83
CA TYR A 197 -3.27 -10.43 3.11
C TYR A 197 -1.79 -10.12 3.03
N VAL A 198 -1.05 -10.57 4.05
CA VAL A 198 0.41 -10.54 4.07
C VAL A 198 0.93 -11.95 4.31
N LEU A 199 1.84 -12.38 3.45
CA LEU A 199 2.34 -13.74 3.34
C LEU A 199 3.85 -13.72 3.54
N GLY A 200 4.31 -14.14 4.71
CA GLY A 200 5.71 -14.21 5.12
C GLY A 200 6.30 -15.60 4.99
N ALA A 201 7.57 -15.68 4.59
CA ALA A 201 8.34 -16.92 4.63
C ALA A 201 9.81 -16.63 4.99
N GLN A 202 10.43 -17.54 5.76
CA GLN A 202 11.83 -17.42 6.17
C GLN A 202 12.47 -18.81 6.34
N LEU A 203 13.74 -18.93 5.94
CA LEU A 203 14.50 -20.17 6.03
C LEU A 203 15.67 -20.01 7.02
N GLY A 204 15.60 -20.70 8.14
CA GLY A 204 16.62 -20.61 9.20
C GLY A 204 16.74 -19.19 9.77
N HIS A 205 17.90 -18.86 10.33
CA HIS A 205 18.20 -17.51 10.83
C HIS A 205 18.81 -16.57 9.77
N GLY A 206 18.86 -16.99 8.50
CA GLY A 206 19.44 -16.21 7.42
C GLY A 206 18.38 -15.58 6.52
N HIS A 207 18.75 -14.47 5.87
CA HIS A 207 17.93 -13.92 4.78
C HIS A 207 18.31 -14.57 3.46
N VAL A 208 17.31 -15.09 2.75
CA VAL A 208 17.49 -15.72 1.43
C VAL A 208 17.19 -14.71 0.34
N HIS A 209 18.19 -14.45 -0.51
CA HIS A 209 18.10 -13.53 -1.64
C HIS A 209 18.73 -14.15 -2.89
N ASN A 210 18.36 -13.64 -4.07
CA ASN A 210 18.90 -14.04 -5.37
C ASN A 210 18.70 -15.52 -5.72
N LEU A 211 17.53 -16.08 -5.44
CA LEU A 211 17.15 -17.41 -5.91
C LEU A 211 17.09 -17.44 -7.45
N SER A 212 17.73 -18.44 -8.07
CA SER A 212 17.70 -18.63 -9.52
C SER A 212 16.32 -19.06 -9.99
N GLU A 213 15.69 -19.98 -9.25
CA GLU A 213 14.26 -20.30 -9.37
C GLU A 213 13.44 -19.46 -8.38
N PRO A 214 12.48 -18.64 -8.85
CA PRO A 214 11.68 -17.79 -7.96
C PRO A 214 10.64 -18.60 -7.19
N VAL A 215 10.27 -18.08 -6.01
CA VAL A 215 9.11 -18.56 -5.24
C VAL A 215 7.85 -18.06 -5.92
N ASN A 216 6.90 -18.97 -6.15
CA ASN A 216 5.61 -18.64 -6.76
C ASN A 216 4.54 -18.48 -5.68
N ILE A 217 3.93 -17.31 -5.61
CA ILE A 217 2.89 -16.98 -4.63
C ILE A 217 1.62 -16.64 -5.40
N SER A 218 0.57 -17.42 -5.20
CA SER A 218 -0.73 -17.21 -5.84
C SER A 218 -1.73 -16.63 -4.86
N PHE A 219 -2.41 -15.56 -5.27
CA PHE A 219 -3.52 -14.94 -4.56
C PHE A 219 -4.79 -15.07 -5.40
N TRP A 220 -5.83 -15.68 -4.83
CA TRP A 220 -7.15 -15.75 -5.47
C TRP A 220 -8.08 -14.69 -4.89
N HIS A 221 -8.87 -14.06 -5.75
CA HIS A 221 -9.80 -13.01 -5.37
C HIS A 221 -11.08 -13.06 -6.18
N ASN A 222 -12.16 -12.54 -5.59
CA ASN A 222 -13.46 -12.39 -6.23
C ASN A 222 -13.76 -10.93 -6.62
N GLN A 223 -12.79 -10.03 -6.45
CA GLN A 223 -12.93 -8.60 -6.73
C GLN A 223 -12.57 -8.30 -8.20
N SER A 224 -13.29 -7.37 -8.84
CA SER A 224 -12.86 -6.84 -10.13
C SER A 224 -11.63 -5.96 -9.94
N LEU A 225 -10.57 -6.27 -10.68
CA LEU A 225 -9.34 -5.48 -10.71
C LEU A 225 -9.32 -4.50 -11.90
N GLU A 226 -10.47 -4.28 -12.55
CA GLU A 226 -10.60 -3.28 -13.61
C GLU A 226 -10.31 -1.87 -13.07
N GLY A 227 -9.43 -1.14 -13.76
CA GLY A 227 -9.02 0.20 -13.34
C GLY A 227 -8.00 0.22 -12.19
N TYR A 228 -7.48 -0.92 -11.75
CA TYR A 228 -6.40 -1.00 -10.76
C TYR A 228 -5.10 -1.51 -11.40
N MET A 229 -3.98 -0.84 -11.10
CA MET A 229 -2.65 -1.39 -11.29
C MET A 229 -2.34 -2.31 -10.12
N VAL A 230 -2.04 -3.56 -10.42
CA VAL A 230 -1.77 -4.60 -9.43
C VAL A 230 -0.29 -4.88 -9.43
N THR A 231 0.35 -4.85 -8.27
CA THR A 231 1.79 -5.07 -8.16
C THR A 231 2.12 -5.90 -6.92
N CYS A 232 2.86 -6.98 -7.12
CA CYS A 232 3.46 -7.77 -6.07
C CYS A 232 4.57 -6.97 -5.39
N VAL A 233 4.47 -6.82 -4.08
CA VAL A 233 5.41 -6.06 -3.26
C VAL A 233 5.85 -6.91 -2.07
N PHE A 234 7.02 -6.58 -1.55
CA PHE A 234 7.51 -7.11 -0.29
C PHE A 234 7.77 -5.99 0.71
N TRP A 235 7.75 -6.33 2.00
CA TRP A 235 8.04 -5.39 3.06
C TRP A 235 9.56 -5.24 3.24
N LYS A 236 10.08 -4.04 2.96
CA LYS A 236 11.50 -3.69 3.08
C LYS A 236 11.74 -3.00 4.42
N GLU A 237 12.38 -3.69 5.33
CA GLU A 237 12.69 -3.19 6.68
C GLU A 237 13.76 -2.08 6.66
N GLY A 238 13.67 -1.13 7.59
CA GLY A 238 14.67 -0.08 7.79
C GLY A 238 14.74 0.99 6.70
N ALA A 239 13.87 0.94 5.69
CA ALA A 239 13.84 1.90 4.58
C ALA A 239 13.28 3.29 4.96
N SER A 240 12.68 3.43 6.15
CA SER A 240 12.08 4.68 6.64
C SER A 240 12.58 5.03 8.03
N LYS A 241 12.68 6.33 8.34
CA LYS A 241 13.00 6.83 9.69
C LYS A 241 11.77 6.88 10.62
N GLN A 242 10.57 6.81 10.04
CA GLN A 242 9.29 6.99 10.74
C GLN A 242 8.53 5.67 10.96
N HIS A 243 8.77 4.69 10.08
CA HIS A 243 8.16 3.35 10.12
C HIS A 243 9.26 2.30 10.05
N TRP A 244 9.00 1.09 10.55
CA TRP A 244 9.98 0.02 10.57
C TRP A 244 10.25 -0.59 9.18
N GLY A 245 9.43 -0.27 8.17
CA GLY A 245 9.67 -0.67 6.78
C GLY A 245 8.77 0.09 5.79
N VAL A 246 8.90 -0.25 4.51
CA VAL A 246 8.16 0.31 3.36
C VAL A 246 7.89 -0.80 2.33
N TRP A 247 6.76 -0.76 1.64
CA TRP A 247 6.48 -1.70 0.54
C TRP A 247 7.36 -1.43 -0.69
N SER A 248 8.00 -2.47 -1.24
CA SER A 248 8.87 -2.39 -2.42
C SER A 248 8.56 -3.50 -3.44
N PRO A 249 8.54 -3.23 -4.76
CA PRO A 249 8.38 -4.26 -5.79
C PRO A 249 9.71 -4.94 -6.20
N GLU A 250 10.86 -4.50 -5.66
CA GLU A 250 12.19 -4.99 -6.08
C GLU A 250 12.30 -6.52 -5.97
N GLY A 251 12.79 -7.20 -7.01
CA GLY A 251 12.99 -8.65 -6.98
C GLY A 251 11.71 -9.49 -7.04
N CYS A 252 10.55 -8.88 -7.26
CA CYS A 252 9.27 -9.55 -7.51
C CYS A 252 8.70 -9.20 -8.88
N ARG A 253 8.16 -10.20 -9.59
CA ARG A 253 7.42 -10.03 -10.85
C ARG A 253 5.95 -10.35 -10.63
N THR A 254 5.08 -9.51 -11.18
CA THR A 254 3.62 -9.67 -11.09
C THR A 254 3.09 -10.23 -12.39
N GLU A 255 2.31 -11.30 -12.31
CA GLU A 255 1.63 -11.92 -13.43
C GLU A 255 0.16 -12.12 -13.09
N GLN A 256 -0.72 -11.93 -14.06
CA GLN A 256 -2.16 -12.14 -13.88
C GLN A 256 -2.63 -13.22 -14.86
N PRO A 257 -2.46 -14.51 -14.52
CA PRO A 257 -2.82 -15.61 -15.40
C PRO A 257 -4.33 -15.73 -15.63
N SER A 258 -5.15 -15.21 -14.71
CA SER A 258 -6.61 -15.19 -14.83
C SER A 258 -7.18 -13.95 -14.11
N PRO A 259 -8.42 -13.51 -14.44
CA PRO A 259 -9.01 -12.33 -13.83
C PRO A 259 -9.30 -12.47 -12.32
N SER A 260 -9.24 -13.68 -11.77
CA SER A 260 -9.45 -13.99 -10.35
C SER A 260 -8.17 -14.46 -9.65
N GLN A 261 -7.01 -14.37 -10.30
CA GLN A 261 -5.74 -14.83 -9.76
C GLN A 261 -4.59 -13.87 -10.08
N VAL A 262 -3.83 -13.52 -9.04
CA VAL A 262 -2.56 -12.80 -9.15
C VAL A 262 -1.43 -13.75 -8.74
N LEU A 263 -0.42 -13.87 -9.59
CA LEU A 263 0.78 -14.68 -9.38
C LEU A 263 1.99 -13.77 -9.17
N CYS A 264 2.64 -13.89 -8.02
CA CYS A 264 3.89 -13.21 -7.70
C CYS A 264 5.05 -14.20 -7.82
N ARG A 265 6.06 -13.83 -8.61
CA ARG A 265 7.33 -14.56 -8.72
C ARG A 265 8.44 -13.75 -8.07
N CYS A 266 8.90 -14.16 -6.90
CA CYS A 266 9.89 -13.41 -6.11
C CYS A 266 11.18 -14.20 -5.92
N THR A 267 12.34 -13.53 -5.98
CA THR A 267 13.67 -14.16 -5.87
C THR A 267 14.25 -14.15 -4.46
N HIS A 268 13.46 -13.82 -3.45
CA HIS A 268 13.88 -13.72 -2.06
C HIS A 268 12.75 -14.21 -1.13
N LEU A 269 13.06 -14.34 0.16
CA LEU A 269 12.10 -14.70 1.21
C LEU A 269 11.96 -13.57 2.22
N THR A 270 10.77 -12.97 2.31
CA THR A 270 10.41 -11.87 3.22
C THR A 270 8.88 -11.93 3.46
N TYR A 271 8.24 -10.77 3.67
CA TYR A 271 6.78 -10.59 3.76
C TYR A 271 6.22 -10.02 2.47
N PHE A 272 5.38 -10.78 1.78
CA PHE A 272 4.79 -10.43 0.49
C PHE A 272 3.33 -9.99 0.62
N ALA A 273 2.93 -9.06 -0.23
CA ALA A 273 1.54 -8.67 -0.42
C ALA A 273 1.30 -8.23 -1.87
N VAL A 274 0.04 -8.08 -2.25
CA VAL A 274 -0.35 -7.52 -3.54
C VAL A 274 -0.90 -6.13 -3.30
N LEU A 275 -0.21 -5.12 -3.83
CA LEU A 275 -0.62 -3.72 -3.79
C LEU A 275 -1.53 -3.43 -4.99
N MET A 276 -2.71 -2.91 -4.70
CA MET A 276 -3.65 -2.35 -5.66
C MET A 276 -3.51 -0.84 -5.63
N GLN A 277 -3.12 -0.26 -6.74
CA GLN A 277 -3.12 1.19 -6.92
C GLN A 277 -4.19 1.51 -7.94
N LEU A 278 -4.98 2.56 -7.70
CA LEU A 278 -5.90 3.04 -8.72
C LEU A 278 -5.07 3.36 -9.98
N SER A 279 -5.27 2.59 -11.05
CA SER A 279 -4.61 2.87 -12.31
C SER A 279 -5.13 4.24 -12.77
N PRO A 280 -4.28 5.22 -13.08
CA PRO A 280 -4.73 6.38 -13.81
C PRO A 280 -5.26 5.83 -15.13
N ALA A 281 -6.60 5.75 -15.25
CA ALA A 281 -7.25 5.23 -16.43
C ALA A 281 -6.60 5.91 -17.63
N PRO A 282 -6.07 5.15 -18.61
CA PRO A 282 -5.49 5.76 -19.79
C PRO A 282 -6.58 6.61 -20.41
N VAL A 283 -6.42 7.93 -20.39
CA VAL A 283 -7.39 8.80 -21.04
C VAL A 283 -7.25 8.47 -22.52
N PRO A 284 -8.31 8.00 -23.20
CA PRO A 284 -8.25 7.78 -24.63
C PRO A 284 -7.73 9.06 -25.27
N ALA A 285 -6.74 8.96 -26.17
CA ALA A 285 -6.16 10.14 -26.82
C ALA A 285 -7.26 11.01 -27.49
N GLU A 286 -8.37 10.39 -27.88
CA GLU A 286 -9.56 11.04 -28.43
C GLU A 286 -10.29 11.98 -27.46
N LEU A 287 -10.16 11.80 -26.14
CA LEU A 287 -10.76 12.67 -25.13
C LEU A 287 -9.81 13.78 -24.67
N LEU A 288 -8.49 13.58 -24.75
CA LEU A 288 -7.52 14.61 -24.33
C LEU A 288 -7.55 15.85 -25.25
N ALA A 289 -7.70 15.64 -26.56
CA ALA A 289 -7.73 16.74 -27.52
C ALA A 289 -8.94 17.68 -27.33
N PRO A 290 -10.19 17.19 -27.20
CA PRO A 290 -11.34 18.05 -26.88
C PRO A 290 -11.19 18.80 -25.55
N LEU A 291 -10.71 18.13 -24.49
CA LEU A 291 -10.55 18.77 -23.18
C LEU A 291 -9.51 19.90 -23.21
N THR A 292 -8.40 19.67 -23.91
CA THR A 292 -7.37 20.70 -24.11
C THR A 292 -7.91 21.87 -24.92
N TYR A 293 -8.67 21.59 -25.99
CA TYR A 293 -9.28 22.61 -26.84
C TYR A 293 -10.30 23.48 -26.07
N ILE A 294 -11.21 22.86 -25.33
CA ILE A 294 -12.21 23.56 -24.50
C ILE A 294 -11.50 24.44 -23.46
N SER A 295 -10.48 23.91 -22.80
CA SER A 295 -9.73 24.65 -21.79
C SER A 295 -8.96 25.82 -22.39
N LEU A 296 -8.32 25.64 -23.56
CA LEU A 296 -7.61 26.69 -24.27
C LEU A 296 -8.54 27.84 -24.67
N VAL A 297 -9.68 27.52 -25.29
CA VAL A 297 -10.66 28.53 -25.73
C VAL A 297 -11.27 29.24 -24.54
N GLY A 298 -11.71 28.49 -23.52
CA GLY A 298 -12.31 29.04 -22.31
C GLY A 298 -11.36 29.98 -21.55
N CYS A 299 -10.12 29.55 -21.33
CA CYS A 299 -9.12 30.38 -20.66
C CYS A 299 -8.79 31.63 -21.48
N SER A 300 -8.68 31.52 -22.80
CA SER A 300 -8.38 32.66 -23.68
C SER A 300 -9.48 33.74 -23.62
N ILE A 301 -10.75 33.34 -23.71
CA ILE A 301 -11.88 34.26 -23.60
C ILE A 301 -11.90 34.92 -22.21
N SER A 302 -11.67 34.14 -21.14
CA SER A 302 -11.64 34.64 -19.77
C SER A 302 -10.53 35.67 -19.54
N ILE A 303 -9.34 35.44 -20.10
CA ILE A 303 -8.20 36.37 -20.05
C ILE A 303 -8.55 37.68 -20.73
N VAL A 304 -9.08 37.64 -21.96
CA VAL A 304 -9.44 38.84 -22.72
C VAL A 304 -10.51 39.66 -21.98
N ALA A 305 -11.56 39.00 -21.49
CA ALA A 305 -12.63 39.66 -20.74
C ALA A 305 -12.12 40.29 -19.42
N SER A 306 -11.28 39.56 -18.68
CA SER A 306 -10.71 40.05 -17.42
C SER A 306 -9.74 41.21 -17.64
N LEU A 307 -8.88 41.12 -18.66
CA LEU A 307 -7.97 42.22 -19.05
C LEU A 307 -8.74 43.46 -19.45
N LEU A 308 -9.76 43.32 -20.30
CA LEU A 308 -10.59 44.45 -20.72
C LEU A 308 -11.26 45.12 -19.52
N THR A 309 -11.79 44.33 -18.59
CA THR A 309 -12.44 44.84 -17.37
C THR A 309 -11.46 45.64 -16.49
N VAL A 310 -10.25 45.10 -16.28
CA VAL A 310 -9.19 45.77 -15.49
C VAL A 310 -8.71 47.05 -16.19
N LEU A 311 -8.52 47.01 -17.51
CA LEU A 311 -8.09 48.17 -18.30
C LEU A 311 -9.14 49.28 -18.28
N LEU A 312 -10.41 48.95 -18.55
CA LEU A 312 -11.51 49.92 -18.50
C LEU A 312 -11.62 50.56 -17.13
N HIS A 313 -11.42 49.81 -16.05
CA HIS A 313 -11.40 50.36 -14.70
C HIS A 313 -10.28 51.39 -14.51
N PHE A 314 -9.08 51.09 -14.99
CA PHE A 314 -7.94 52.00 -14.90
C PHE A 314 -8.14 53.26 -15.76
N TYR A 315 -8.64 53.10 -17.00
CA TYR A 315 -8.92 54.21 -17.91
C TYR A 315 -10.03 55.14 -17.42
N ALA A 316 -11.08 54.59 -16.80
CA ALA A 316 -12.21 55.38 -16.32
C ALA A 316 -11.83 56.38 -15.20
N ARG A 317 -10.65 56.23 -14.56
CA ARG A 317 -10.14 57.05 -13.43
C ARG A 317 -11.22 57.43 -12.40
N ARG A 318 -12.24 56.58 -12.25
CA ARG A 318 -13.43 56.87 -11.45
C ARG A 318 -13.08 56.62 -9.98
N GLN A 319 -13.59 57.47 -9.09
CA GLN A 319 -13.49 57.26 -7.64
C GLN A 319 -14.10 55.89 -7.34
N SER A 320 -13.23 54.90 -7.05
CA SER A 320 -13.64 53.50 -7.03
C SER A 320 -14.20 53.14 -5.67
N ASP A 321 -15.46 52.73 -5.66
CA ASP A 321 -16.10 52.22 -4.46
C ASP A 321 -15.39 50.95 -3.97
N SER A 322 -15.53 50.65 -2.68
CA SER A 322 -14.95 49.45 -2.08
C SER A 322 -15.37 48.18 -2.81
N ILE A 323 -16.58 48.14 -3.36
CA ILE A 323 -17.12 47.03 -4.14
C ILE A 323 -16.33 46.85 -5.44
N THR A 324 -16.13 47.94 -6.21
CA THR A 324 -15.37 47.88 -7.46
C THR A 324 -13.94 47.42 -7.22
N ARG A 325 -13.31 47.87 -6.13
CA ARG A 325 -11.96 47.40 -5.76
C ARG A 325 -11.90 45.91 -5.44
N ILE A 326 -12.94 45.33 -4.81
CA ILE A 326 -13.03 43.90 -4.54
C ILE A 326 -13.16 43.13 -5.85
N HIS A 327 -14.09 43.53 -6.72
CA HIS A 327 -14.25 42.90 -8.05
C HIS A 327 -12.97 42.96 -8.89
N MET A 328 -12.21 44.06 -8.84
CA MET A 328 -10.92 44.15 -9.54
C MET A 328 -9.90 43.15 -9.02
N ASN A 329 -9.86 42.88 -7.71
CA ASN A 329 -8.97 41.84 -7.17
C ASN A 329 -9.43 40.44 -7.58
N LEU A 330 -10.73 40.18 -7.67
CA LEU A 330 -11.25 38.92 -8.21
C LEU A 330 -10.80 38.75 -9.68
N HIS A 331 -11.03 39.74 -10.55
CA HIS A 331 -10.58 39.67 -11.95
C HIS A 331 -9.06 39.51 -12.07
N ALA A 332 -8.27 40.16 -11.20
CA ALA A 332 -6.83 39.96 -11.15
C ALA A 332 -6.43 38.53 -10.77
N SER A 333 -7.11 37.91 -9.79
CA SER A 333 -6.87 36.52 -9.40
C SER A 333 -7.26 35.51 -10.50
N VAL A 334 -8.38 35.76 -11.19
CA VAL A 334 -8.85 34.96 -12.33
C VAL A 334 -7.86 35.07 -13.49
N LEU A 335 -7.39 36.28 -13.80
CA LEU A 335 -6.38 36.50 -14.83
C LEU A 335 -5.09 35.72 -14.51
N PHE A 336 -4.62 35.82 -13.27
CA PHE A 336 -3.41 35.11 -12.84
C PHE A 336 -3.55 33.58 -12.91
N LEU A 337 -4.72 33.03 -12.52
CA LEU A 337 -5.03 31.60 -12.64
C LEU A 337 -5.03 31.13 -14.10
N ASN A 338 -5.74 31.82 -14.99
CA ASN A 338 -5.82 31.43 -16.41
C ASN A 338 -4.47 31.52 -17.12
N VAL A 339 -3.67 32.56 -16.82
CA VAL A 339 -2.30 32.68 -17.38
C VAL A 339 -1.41 31.56 -16.87
N ALA A 340 -1.42 31.25 -15.57
CA ALA A 340 -0.65 30.15 -14.99
C ALA A 340 -1.06 28.79 -15.61
N PHE A 341 -2.36 28.60 -15.83
CA PHE A 341 -2.90 27.39 -16.46
C PHE A 341 -2.42 27.24 -17.91
N LEU A 342 -2.50 28.29 -18.74
CA LEU A 342 -2.02 28.25 -20.12
C LEU A 342 -0.49 28.11 -20.23
N LEU A 343 0.25 28.61 -19.24
CA LEU A 343 1.71 28.49 -19.20
C LEU A 343 2.17 27.09 -18.77
N SER A 344 1.30 26.31 -18.10
CA SER A 344 1.62 24.98 -17.56
C SER A 344 2.12 24.00 -18.64
N PRO A 345 1.39 23.76 -19.75
CA PRO A 345 1.86 22.87 -20.82
C PRO A 345 3.14 23.37 -21.51
N VAL A 346 3.33 24.69 -21.63
CA VAL A 346 4.48 25.29 -22.32
C VAL A 346 5.77 25.06 -21.53
N LEU A 347 5.70 25.16 -20.20
CA LEU A 347 6.85 25.00 -19.31
C LEU A 347 7.05 23.57 -18.80
N ALA A 348 6.11 22.67 -19.08
CA ALA A 348 6.24 21.24 -18.79
C ALA A 348 7.05 20.47 -19.85
N MET A 349 7.44 21.11 -20.97
CA MET A 349 8.27 20.50 -22.00
C MET A 349 9.77 20.70 -21.74
N PRO A 350 10.63 19.69 -21.98
CA PRO A 350 12.09 19.85 -21.90
C PRO A 350 12.58 20.93 -22.88
N PRO A 351 13.57 21.77 -22.52
CA PRO A 351 14.66 21.52 -21.55
C PRO A 351 14.52 22.24 -20.20
N VAL A 352 13.29 22.52 -19.75
CA VAL A 352 13.06 23.34 -18.55
C VAL A 352 13.50 22.61 -17.27
N PRO A 353 14.22 23.27 -16.32
CA PRO A 353 14.66 22.65 -15.08
C PRO A 353 13.47 22.19 -14.22
N GLY A 354 13.59 21.03 -13.56
CA GLY A 354 12.52 20.47 -12.71
C GLY A 354 12.01 21.42 -11.61
N SER A 355 12.84 22.37 -11.17
CA SER A 355 12.44 23.42 -10.22
C SER A 355 11.38 24.37 -10.77
N ALA A 356 11.36 24.64 -12.07
CA ALA A 356 10.36 25.51 -12.69
C ALA A 356 8.99 24.82 -12.79
N CYS A 357 8.96 23.51 -13.04
CA CYS A 357 7.72 22.71 -12.98
C CYS A 357 7.13 22.72 -11.57
N THR A 358 7.95 22.48 -10.55
CA THR A 358 7.54 22.60 -9.13
C THR A 358 7.02 24.00 -8.79
N ALA A 359 7.72 25.05 -9.24
CA ALA A 359 7.31 26.43 -8.99
C ALA A 359 5.98 26.76 -9.68
N LEU A 360 5.78 26.30 -10.92
CA LEU A 360 4.56 26.55 -11.68
C LEU A 360 3.35 25.82 -11.08
N ALA A 361 3.54 24.58 -10.63
CA ALA A 361 2.52 23.84 -9.90
C ALA A 361 2.14 24.54 -8.58
N ALA A 362 3.11 25.10 -7.86
CA ALA A 362 2.85 25.91 -6.67
C ALA A 362 2.11 27.21 -7.00
N ILE A 363 2.48 27.89 -8.10
CA ILE A 363 1.81 29.09 -8.60
C ILE A 363 0.36 28.81 -8.99
N LEU A 364 0.10 27.71 -9.69
CA LEU A 364 -1.24 27.28 -10.07
C LEU A 364 -2.11 26.97 -8.84
N HIS A 365 -1.53 26.28 -7.84
CA HIS A 365 -2.24 26.00 -6.59
C HIS A 365 -2.55 27.31 -5.83
N TYR A 366 -1.58 28.22 -5.74
CA TYR A 366 -1.77 29.53 -5.12
C TYR A 366 -2.84 30.37 -5.83
N SER A 367 -2.81 30.43 -7.16
CA SER A 367 -3.75 31.21 -7.96
C SER A 367 -5.18 30.67 -7.86
N LEU A 368 -5.35 29.35 -7.81
CA LEU A 368 -6.64 28.70 -7.59
C LEU A 368 -7.21 29.04 -6.21
N LEU A 369 -6.41 28.88 -5.15
CA LEU A 369 -6.82 29.22 -3.79
C LEU A 369 -7.15 30.72 -3.66
N SER A 370 -6.35 31.58 -4.28
CA SER A 370 -6.61 33.03 -4.32
C SER A 370 -7.95 33.33 -4.98
N CYS A 371 -8.23 32.76 -6.16
CA CYS A 371 -9.51 32.91 -6.85
C CYS A 371 -10.69 32.49 -5.97
N LEU A 372 -10.61 31.34 -5.31
CA LEU A 372 -11.64 30.85 -4.39
C LEU A 372 -11.83 31.79 -3.19
N THR A 373 -10.75 32.31 -2.60
CA THR A 373 -10.87 33.25 -1.48
C THR A 373 -11.46 34.59 -1.91
N TRP A 374 -11.11 35.11 -3.08
CA TRP A 374 -11.70 36.35 -3.61
C TRP A 374 -13.17 36.18 -3.96
N MET A 375 -13.56 35.02 -4.52
CA MET A 375 -14.96 34.68 -4.76
C MET A 375 -15.75 34.60 -3.45
N ALA A 376 -15.17 34.01 -2.39
CA ALA A 376 -15.77 33.97 -1.07
C ALA A 376 -15.89 35.37 -0.42
N ILE A 377 -14.87 36.22 -0.58
CA ILE A 377 -14.89 37.62 -0.12
C ILE A 377 -15.98 38.41 -0.83
N GLU A 378 -16.14 38.23 -2.14
CA GLU A 378 -17.20 38.86 -2.91
C GLU A 378 -18.59 38.40 -2.45
N GLY A 379 -18.78 37.09 -2.23
CA GLY A 379 -20.01 36.54 -1.66
C GLY A 379 -20.32 37.09 -0.26
N PHE A 380 -19.29 37.22 0.59
CA PHE A 380 -19.42 37.85 1.91
C PHE A 380 -19.79 39.33 1.80
N ASN A 381 -19.21 40.05 0.84
CA ASN A 381 -19.54 41.45 0.59
C ASN A 381 -20.99 41.63 0.11
N LEU A 382 -21.48 40.76 -0.78
CA LEU A 382 -22.90 40.72 -1.18
C LEU A 382 -23.83 40.44 0.01
N TYR A 383 -23.44 39.52 0.89
CA TYR A 383 -24.18 39.23 2.12
C TYR A 383 -24.29 40.47 3.04
N LEU A 384 -23.21 41.24 3.19
CA LEU A 384 -23.25 42.48 3.99
C LEU A 384 -24.16 43.54 3.35
N LEU A 385 -24.15 43.67 2.02
CA LEU A 385 -25.00 44.63 1.30
C LEU A 385 -26.49 44.30 1.41
N LEU A 386 -26.87 43.02 1.38
CA LEU A 386 -28.27 42.58 1.43
C LEU A 386 -28.81 42.34 2.85
N GLY A 387 -27.96 41.85 3.76
CA GLY A 387 -28.40 41.35 5.07
C GLY A 387 -28.27 42.34 6.23
N ARG A 388 -27.49 43.42 6.08
CA ARG A 388 -27.27 44.42 7.16
C ARG A 388 -27.67 45.82 6.68
N VAL A 389 -28.90 46.22 6.99
CA VAL A 389 -29.46 47.56 6.74
C VAL A 389 -28.70 48.69 7.50
N TYR A 390 -27.86 48.35 8.47
CA TYR A 390 -27.04 49.31 9.23
C TYR A 390 -25.66 49.48 8.58
N ASN A 391 -25.31 50.72 8.27
CA ASN A 391 -24.04 51.14 7.66
C ASN A 391 -22.82 50.77 8.54
N VAL A 392 -22.26 49.56 8.36
CA VAL A 392 -21.05 49.12 9.08
C VAL A 392 -19.82 49.73 8.41
N TYR A 393 -19.42 50.93 8.84
CA TYR A 393 -18.19 51.56 8.39
C TYR A 393 -16.97 50.94 9.08
N ILE A 394 -16.28 50.03 8.39
CA ILE A 394 -15.02 49.44 8.88
C ILE A 394 -13.84 50.24 8.34
N ARG A 395 -13.06 50.86 9.24
CA ARG A 395 -11.84 51.59 8.88
C ARG A 395 -10.85 50.63 8.17
N ARG A 396 -10.36 51.03 6.99
CA ARG A 396 -9.45 50.24 6.12
C ARG A 396 -10.03 48.87 5.69
N TYR A 397 -11.34 48.77 5.48
CA TYR A 397 -12.05 47.56 5.06
C TYR A 397 -11.36 46.79 3.93
N VAL A 398 -11.11 47.45 2.79
CA VAL A 398 -10.50 46.81 1.60
C VAL A 398 -9.10 46.26 1.89
N LEU A 399 -8.30 46.94 2.71
CA LEU A 399 -6.94 46.50 3.04
C LEU A 399 -6.96 45.20 3.87
N LYS A 400 -7.92 45.05 4.79
CA LYS A 400 -8.10 43.80 5.55
C LYS A 400 -8.52 42.65 4.64
N LEU A 401 -9.43 42.90 3.70
CA LEU A 401 -9.85 41.89 2.72
C LEU A 401 -8.71 41.50 1.79
N CYS A 402 -7.90 42.46 1.31
CA CYS A 402 -6.71 42.14 0.51
C CYS A 402 -5.70 41.29 1.30
N ALA A 403 -5.47 41.61 2.58
CA ALA A 403 -4.59 40.81 3.42
C ALA A 403 -5.09 39.36 3.58
N VAL A 404 -6.40 39.15 3.68
CA VAL A 404 -7.00 37.81 3.76
C VAL A 404 -6.95 37.10 2.41
N GLY A 405 -7.43 37.74 1.34
CA GLY A 405 -7.56 37.15 0.00
C GLY A 405 -6.24 36.80 -0.66
N TRP A 406 -5.15 37.52 -0.35
CA TRP A 406 -3.82 37.16 -0.86
C TRP A 406 -2.96 36.42 0.19
N GLY A 407 -3.08 36.79 1.46
CA GLY A 407 -2.23 36.25 2.53
C GLY A 407 -2.58 34.82 2.94
N VAL A 408 -3.87 34.48 3.05
CA VAL A 408 -4.27 33.11 3.43
C VAL A 408 -3.82 32.08 2.39
N PRO A 409 -4.09 32.25 1.08
CA PRO A 409 -3.57 31.36 0.04
C PRO A 409 -2.04 31.26 0.04
N ALA A 410 -1.34 32.39 0.18
CA ALA A 410 0.12 32.42 0.18
C ALA A 410 0.70 31.64 1.36
N SER A 411 0.14 31.82 2.56
CA SER A 411 0.59 31.12 3.76
C SER A 411 0.41 29.60 3.66
N LEU A 412 -0.72 29.15 3.08
CA LEU A 412 -1.03 27.73 2.91
C LEU A 412 -0.06 27.07 1.94
N VAL A 413 0.17 27.68 0.77
CA VAL A 413 1.10 27.13 -0.23
C VAL A 413 2.54 27.17 0.27
N LEU A 414 2.97 28.24 0.94
CA LEU A 414 4.31 28.33 1.52
C LEU A 414 4.55 27.24 2.58
N LEU A 415 3.57 27.00 3.45
CA LEU A 415 3.64 25.92 4.44
C LEU A 415 3.75 24.55 3.77
N LEU A 416 2.97 24.29 2.72
CA LEU A 416 3.01 23.02 1.99
C LEU A 416 4.36 22.78 1.32
N VAL A 417 4.91 23.79 0.65
CA VAL A 417 6.25 23.72 0.03
C VAL A 417 7.33 23.51 1.09
N ALA A 418 7.23 24.17 2.24
CA ALA A 418 8.20 24.06 3.34
C ALA A 418 8.18 22.67 4.00
N VAL A 419 6.99 22.07 4.20
CA VAL A 419 6.85 20.76 4.84
C VAL A 419 7.16 19.62 3.87
N LYS A 420 6.71 19.73 2.61
CA LYS A 420 6.81 18.62 1.64
C LYS A 420 6.90 19.14 0.20
N SER A 421 8.09 19.62 -0.18
CA SER A 421 8.38 20.04 -1.56
C SER A 421 8.16 18.94 -2.59
N SER A 422 8.27 17.66 -2.18
CA SER A 422 8.07 16.49 -3.05
C SER A 422 6.62 16.26 -3.50
N VAL A 423 5.66 17.09 -3.07
CA VAL A 423 4.26 17.03 -3.54
C VAL A 423 4.09 17.66 -4.91
N TYR A 424 4.92 18.65 -5.24
CA TYR A 424 4.84 19.37 -6.51
C TYR A 424 5.84 18.78 -7.50
N GLY A 425 5.34 18.21 -8.58
CA GLY A 425 6.16 17.58 -9.60
C GLY A 425 5.38 17.34 -10.90
N PRO A 426 6.04 16.84 -11.94
CA PRO A 426 5.42 16.59 -13.23
C PRO A 426 4.32 15.53 -13.09
N TYR A 427 3.14 15.81 -13.66
CA TYR A 427 2.05 14.85 -13.73
C TYR A 427 1.96 14.33 -15.16
N VAL A 428 2.37 13.07 -15.36
CA VAL A 428 2.31 12.42 -16.68
C VAL A 428 0.94 11.79 -16.84
N ILE A 429 0.20 12.19 -17.89
CA ILE A 429 -1.06 11.55 -18.26
C ILE A 429 -0.72 10.38 -19.19
N PRO A 430 -0.95 9.12 -18.79
CA PRO A 430 -0.73 7.98 -19.67
C PRO A 430 -1.80 7.98 -20.78
N LEU A 431 -1.36 8.01 -22.04
CA LEU A 431 -2.21 7.92 -23.22
C LEU A 431 -2.24 6.47 -23.72
N SER A 432 -3.44 5.96 -24.06
CA SER A 432 -3.59 4.69 -24.77
C SER A 432 -4.13 4.95 -26.17
N ASN A 433 -3.30 4.70 -27.19
CA ASN A 433 -3.72 4.79 -28.59
C ASN A 433 -4.50 3.52 -28.97
N SER A 434 -5.80 3.69 -29.20
CA SER A 434 -6.64 2.68 -29.86
C SER A 434 -6.60 2.92 -31.38
N GLN A 435 -5.45 2.75 -32.03
CA GLN A 435 -5.43 2.70 -33.49
C GLN A 435 -4.25 1.86 -34.01
N GLY A 436 -4.54 0.60 -34.34
CA GLY A 436 -3.83 -0.24 -35.31
C GLY A 436 -2.35 -0.58 -35.07
N ASN A 437 -2.06 -1.83 -34.71
CA ASN A 437 -0.79 -2.54 -34.95
C ASN A 437 0.49 -1.68 -34.94
N SER A 438 0.80 -1.08 -33.79
CA SER A 438 2.16 -0.74 -33.32
C SER A 438 2.02 -0.14 -31.92
N THR A 439 2.47 -0.86 -30.89
CA THR A 439 2.53 -0.36 -29.51
C THR A 439 3.61 0.70 -29.38
N GLY A 440 3.29 1.93 -29.78
CA GLY A 440 4.06 3.13 -29.47
C GLY A 440 3.42 3.86 -28.31
N PHE A 441 4.00 3.74 -27.11
CA PHE A 441 3.66 4.62 -26.00
C PHE A 441 4.17 6.03 -26.32
N GLN A 442 3.27 6.98 -26.61
CA GLN A 442 3.61 8.39 -26.61
C GLN A 442 3.22 9.00 -25.27
N ASN A 443 4.22 9.46 -24.54
CA ASN A 443 4.04 10.19 -23.30
C ASN A 443 3.88 11.68 -23.65
N MET A 444 2.75 12.28 -23.30
CA MET A 444 2.62 13.74 -23.28
C MET A 444 2.62 14.20 -21.83
N SER A 445 3.66 14.94 -21.44
CA SER A 445 3.79 15.56 -20.12
C SER A 445 3.07 16.91 -20.10
N MET A 446 2.23 17.13 -19.09
CA MET A 446 1.58 18.42 -18.81
C MET A 446 2.18 19.12 -17.58
#